data_AF-A0A034WBD4-F1
#
_entry.id   AF-A0A034WBD4-F1
#
_cell.length_a   1.000
_cell.length_b   1.000
_cell.length_c   1.000
_cell.angle_alpha   90.00
_cell.angle_beta   90.00
_cell.angle_gamma   90.00
#
_symmetry.space_group_name_H-M   'P 1'
#
loop_
_entity.id
_entity.type
_entity.pdbx_description
1 polymer ?
#
loop_
_entity_poly.entity_id
_entity_poly.type
_entity_poly.pdbx_seq_one_letter_code
_entity_poly.pdbx_strand_id
1 'polypeptide(L)'
;NYVVLENLRKMLKPYSPDEPINFGCKMWDNDNQTYMHGGIVLSHEALRRLVVEGFTNSSLCNPNDSAYASEEMGKCLKNLGVVDGDSRDAMGRQRFIPFPPEHFLTELSPEKEEWFVTHSFYEINATTNKLSPEAISFSDVSPATMVTLHYYIYKLRIFGRKVLPQNVTNHLGNNTQLS
;
A
#
# COMPACT_ATOMS: atom_id res chain seq x y z
N ASN A 1 -6.87 -0.99 6.42
CA ASN A 1 -5.48 -0.54 6.26
C ASN A 1 -5.19 0.64 7.15
N TYR A 2 -4.01 0.71 7.76
CA TYR A 2 -3.44 1.94 8.33
C TYR A 2 -2.30 2.42 7.42
N VAL A 3 -2.20 3.72 7.14
CA VAL A 3 -1.24 4.26 6.17
C VAL A 3 -0.45 5.43 6.78
N VAL A 4 0.88 5.38 6.64
CA VAL A 4 1.82 6.45 7.00
C VAL A 4 2.07 7.32 5.76
N LEU A 5 1.32 8.41 5.64
CA LEU A 5 1.29 9.23 4.42
C LEU A 5 2.62 9.89 4.08
N GLU A 6 3.46 10.23 5.07
CA GLU A 6 4.77 10.81 4.83
C GLU A 6 5.71 9.84 4.10
N ASN A 7 5.70 8.56 4.50
CA ASN A 7 6.49 7.51 3.85
C ASN A 7 5.96 7.24 2.43
N LEU A 8 4.63 7.25 2.26
CA LEU A 8 4.00 7.13 0.94
C LEU A 8 4.44 8.27 0.01
N ARG A 9 4.31 9.53 0.45
CA ARG A 9 4.73 10.71 -0.33
C ARG A 9 6.20 10.67 -0.69
N LYS A 10 7.07 10.25 0.24
CA LYS A 10 8.51 10.10 -0.02
C LYS A 10 8.76 9.08 -1.12
N MET A 11 8.11 7.91 -1.05
CA MET A 11 8.26 6.84 -2.03
C MET A 11 7.78 7.24 -3.42
N LEU A 12 6.69 8.02 -3.52
CA LEU A 12 6.10 8.46 -4.78
C LEU A 12 6.85 9.63 -5.46
N LYS A 13 7.75 10.31 -4.76
CA LYS A 13 8.46 11.51 -5.25
C LYS A 13 9.12 11.37 -6.65
N PRO A 14 9.73 10.24 -7.04
CA PRO A 14 10.38 10.13 -8.34
C PRO A 14 9.43 9.75 -9.49
N TYR A 15 8.16 9.45 -9.23
CA TYR A 15 7.22 8.95 -10.24
C TYR A 15 6.31 10.06 -10.76
N SER A 16 5.96 9.98 -12.05
CA SER A 16 4.98 10.89 -12.65
C SER A 16 3.56 10.39 -12.39
N PRO A 17 2.59 11.27 -12.07
CA PRO A 17 1.19 10.86 -11.99
C PRO A 17 0.60 10.44 -13.35
N ASP A 18 1.24 10.83 -14.46
CA ASP A 18 0.81 10.54 -15.84
C ASP A 18 1.32 9.19 -16.36
N GLU A 19 2.28 8.57 -15.66
CA GLU A 19 2.71 7.21 -15.97
C GLU A 19 1.62 6.23 -15.50
N PRO A 20 1.16 5.27 -16.34
CA PRO A 20 0.17 4.28 -15.93
C PRO A 20 0.83 3.23 -15.02
N ILE A 21 1.05 3.60 -13.75
CA ILE A 21 1.73 2.76 -12.75
C ILE A 21 0.85 2.55 -11.51
N ASN A 22 0.97 1.37 -10.91
CA ASN A 22 0.42 1.05 -9.59
C ASN A 22 1.53 0.65 -8.60
N PHE A 23 1.23 0.69 -7.30
CA PHE A 23 2.12 0.20 -6.24
C PHE A 23 1.36 -0.53 -5.14
N GLY A 24 2.05 -1.42 -4.45
CA GLY A 24 1.56 -2.21 -3.32
C GLY A 24 2.57 -3.29 -2.96
N CYS A 25 2.18 -4.25 -2.11
CA CYS A 25 2.95 -5.46 -1.92
C CYS A 25 2.72 -6.35 -3.14
N LYS A 26 3.69 -6.39 -4.05
CA LYS A 26 3.60 -7.20 -5.28
C LYS A 26 3.65 -8.69 -4.95
N MET A 27 2.59 -9.42 -5.27
CA MET A 27 2.42 -10.84 -4.97
C MET A 27 1.98 -11.61 -6.22
N TRP A 28 2.24 -12.92 -6.25
CA TRP A 28 1.74 -13.86 -7.25
C TRP A 28 0.41 -14.46 -6.81
N ASP A 29 -0.54 -14.56 -7.73
CA ASP A 29 -1.71 -15.42 -7.59
C ASP A 29 -1.42 -16.85 -8.07
N ASN A 30 -2.41 -17.74 -7.95
CA ASN A 30 -2.30 -19.13 -8.37
C ASN A 30 -2.16 -19.32 -9.89
N ASP A 31 -2.48 -18.30 -10.69
CA ASP A 31 -2.40 -18.29 -12.15
C ASP A 31 -1.10 -17.62 -12.65
N ASN A 32 -0.11 -17.44 -11.76
CA ASN A 32 1.15 -16.73 -12.03
C ASN A 32 0.93 -15.29 -12.55
N GLN A 33 -0.11 -14.62 -12.07
CA GLN A 33 -0.33 -13.20 -12.29
C GLN A 33 0.09 -12.41 -11.05
N THR A 34 0.88 -11.37 -11.27
CA THR A 34 1.08 -10.34 -10.26
C THR A 34 -0.18 -9.54 -9.92
N TYR A 35 -0.32 -9.20 -8.65
CA TYR A 35 -1.28 -8.25 -8.12
C TYR A 35 -0.69 -7.51 -6.90
N MET A 36 -1.44 -6.56 -6.35
CA MET A 36 -1.03 -5.74 -5.21
C MET A 36 -1.84 -6.08 -3.95
N HIS A 37 -1.16 -6.46 -2.88
CA HIS A 37 -1.70 -6.63 -1.53
C HIS A 37 -1.15 -5.55 -0.59
N GLY A 38 -1.60 -5.48 0.67
CA GLY A 38 -1.05 -4.51 1.64
C GLY A 38 -1.60 -3.09 1.47
N GLY A 39 -2.45 -2.86 0.47
CA GLY A 39 -2.88 -1.55 -0.02
C GLY A 39 -2.43 -1.32 -1.46
N ILE A 40 -3.24 -0.61 -2.23
CA ILE A 40 -3.00 -0.32 -3.65
C ILE A 40 -2.93 1.19 -3.83
N VAL A 41 -1.90 1.66 -4.53
CA VAL A 41 -1.77 3.05 -4.98
C VAL A 41 -1.85 3.05 -6.49
N LEU A 42 -2.73 3.89 -7.03
CA LEU A 42 -2.86 4.11 -8.47
C LEU A 42 -2.36 5.51 -8.78
N SER A 43 -1.52 5.62 -9.81
CA SER A 43 -1.27 6.90 -10.48
C SER A 43 -2.57 7.50 -11.04
N HIS A 44 -2.53 8.80 -11.37
CA HIS A 44 -3.68 9.47 -11.98
C HIS A 44 -4.07 8.79 -13.30
N GLU A 45 -3.10 8.48 -14.16
CA GLU A 45 -3.37 7.81 -15.42
C GLU A 45 -3.87 6.37 -15.23
N ALA A 46 -3.32 5.60 -14.28
CA ALA A 46 -3.84 4.25 -14.00
C ALA A 46 -5.29 4.28 -13.52
N LEU A 47 -5.65 5.23 -12.65
CA LEU A 47 -7.03 5.40 -12.19
C LEU A 47 -7.96 5.84 -13.32
N ARG A 48 -7.52 6.77 -14.19
CA ARG A 48 -8.29 7.20 -15.36
C ARG A 48 -8.64 6.02 -16.26
N ARG A 49 -7.65 5.19 -16.61
CA ARG A 49 -7.86 3.98 -17.44
C ARG A 49 -8.81 3.00 -16.78
N LEU A 50 -8.62 2.74 -15.48
CA LEU A 50 -9.47 1.83 -14.72
C LEU A 50 -10.95 2.24 -14.81
N VAL A 51 -11.24 3.51 -14.56
CA VAL A 51 -12.62 4.01 -14.50
C VAL A 51 -13.23 4.19 -15.89
N VAL A 52 -12.48 4.79 -16.82
CA VAL A 52 -13.02 5.22 -18.13
C VAL A 52 -13.02 4.10 -19.16
N GLU A 53 -12.07 3.15 -19.07
CA GLU A 53 -11.90 2.09 -20.05
C GLU A 53 -12.21 0.71 -19.44
N GLY A 54 -11.70 0.45 -18.23
CA GLY A 54 -11.85 -0.84 -17.54
C GLY A 54 -13.28 -1.15 -17.12
N PHE A 55 -13.87 -0.31 -16.27
CA PHE A 55 -15.22 -0.54 -15.72
C PHE A 55 -16.34 -0.51 -16.76
N THR A 56 -16.08 0.08 -17.93
CA THR A 56 -17.03 0.09 -19.05
C THR A 56 -16.88 -1.11 -19.98
N ASN A 57 -15.83 -1.93 -19.83
CA ASN A 57 -15.51 -3.02 -20.73
C ASN A 57 -15.26 -4.33 -19.96
N SER A 58 -16.29 -5.18 -19.94
CA SER A 58 -16.25 -6.49 -19.27
C SER A 58 -15.24 -7.48 -19.86
N SER A 59 -14.72 -7.24 -21.07
CA SER A 59 -13.65 -8.05 -21.63
C SER A 59 -12.27 -7.71 -21.07
N LEU A 60 -12.10 -6.52 -20.47
CA LEU A 60 -10.85 -6.09 -19.85
C LEU A 60 -10.87 -6.33 -18.35
N CYS A 61 -12.00 -6.04 -17.70
CA CYS A 61 -12.16 -6.11 -16.26
C CYS A 61 -13.45 -6.85 -15.92
N ASN A 62 -13.35 -7.89 -15.10
CA ASN A 62 -14.50 -8.67 -14.67
C ASN A 62 -15.44 -7.79 -13.82
N PRO A 63 -16.72 -7.62 -14.19
CA PRO A 63 -17.64 -6.75 -13.47
C PRO A 63 -18.30 -7.44 -12.26
N ASN A 64 -18.09 -8.74 -12.07
CA ASN A 64 -18.71 -9.49 -11.00
C ASN A 64 -17.92 -9.39 -9.69
N ASP A 65 -18.64 -9.50 -8.57
CA ASP A 65 -18.01 -9.61 -7.26
C ASP A 65 -17.11 -10.85 -7.18
N SER A 66 -15.94 -10.68 -6.59
CA SER A 66 -14.94 -11.73 -6.40
C SER A 66 -14.42 -11.71 -4.98
N ALA A 67 -14.25 -12.89 -4.39
CA ALA A 67 -13.53 -13.04 -3.12
C ALA A 67 -12.04 -12.65 -3.24
N TYR A 68 -11.51 -12.61 -4.46
CA TYR A 68 -10.13 -12.29 -4.81
C TYR A 68 -10.04 -10.93 -5.51
N ALA A 69 -10.71 -9.91 -4.96
CA ALA A 69 -10.83 -8.58 -5.59
C ALA A 69 -9.47 -7.95 -5.94
N SER A 70 -8.42 -8.18 -5.15
CA SER A 70 -7.06 -7.68 -5.44
C SER A 70 -6.42 -8.38 -6.64
N GLU A 71 -6.64 -9.68 -6.82
CA GLU A 71 -6.15 -10.46 -7.96
C GLU A 71 -6.85 -10.02 -9.25
N GLU A 72 -8.18 -9.90 -9.20
CA GLU A 72 -8.99 -9.39 -10.32
C GLU A 72 -8.61 -7.95 -10.68
N MET A 73 -8.33 -7.10 -9.68
CA MET A 73 -7.80 -5.76 -9.90
C MET A 73 -6.43 -5.79 -10.60
N GLY A 74 -5.53 -6.70 -10.21
CA GLY A 74 -4.24 -6.89 -10.88
C GLY A 74 -4.38 -7.28 -12.35
N LYS A 75 -5.25 -8.25 -12.66
CA LYS A 75 -5.57 -8.67 -14.03
C LYS A 75 -6.14 -7.52 -14.87
N CYS A 76 -7.12 -6.81 -14.32
CA CYS A 76 -7.75 -5.64 -14.96
C CYS A 76 -6.72 -4.53 -15.29
N LEU A 77 -5.88 -4.15 -14.32
CA LEU A 77 -4.87 -3.12 -14.51
C LEU A 77 -3.84 -3.49 -15.59
N LYS A 78 -3.41 -4.76 -15.64
CA LYS A 78 -2.53 -5.23 -16.72
C LYS A 78 -3.17 -5.16 -18.09
N ASN A 79 -4.43 -5.56 -18.22
CA ASN A 79 -5.18 -5.45 -19.47
C ASN A 79 -5.30 -4.00 -19.96
N LEU A 80 -5.27 -3.03 -19.04
CA LEU A 80 -5.26 -1.59 -19.31
C LEU A 80 -3.85 -1.01 -19.55
N GLY A 81 -2.82 -1.87 -19.60
CA GLY A 81 -1.43 -1.46 -19.77
C GLY A 81 -0.88 -0.67 -18.59
N VAL A 82 -1.41 -0.89 -17.39
CA VAL A 82 -0.85 -0.35 -16.14
C VAL A 82 0.28 -1.26 -15.67
N VAL A 83 1.42 -0.66 -15.35
CA VAL A 83 2.63 -1.36 -14.92
C VAL A 83 2.69 -1.44 -13.40
N ASP A 84 3.19 -2.55 -12.88
CA ASP A 84 3.41 -2.73 -11.45
C ASP A 84 4.77 -2.17 -11.01
N GLY A 85 4.77 -1.09 -10.23
CA GLY A 85 5.97 -0.46 -9.69
C GLY A 85 6.66 -1.27 -8.58
N ASP A 86 7.93 -0.96 -8.31
CA ASP A 86 8.66 -1.48 -7.15
C ASP A 86 8.53 -0.50 -5.97
N SER A 87 7.85 -0.96 -4.91
CA SER A 87 7.63 -0.18 -3.70
C SER A 87 8.56 -0.54 -2.55
N ARG A 88 9.58 -1.37 -2.75
CA ARG A 88 10.50 -1.77 -1.67
C ARG A 88 11.48 -0.66 -1.31
N ASP A 89 11.99 -0.70 -0.09
CA ASP A 89 13.02 0.24 0.34
C ASP A 89 14.39 -0.06 -0.28
N ALA A 90 15.38 0.79 0.04
CA ALA A 90 16.74 0.66 -0.51
C ALA A 90 17.45 -0.67 -0.16
N MET A 91 16.93 -1.42 0.83
CA MET A 91 17.42 -2.74 1.20
C MET A 91 16.54 -3.88 0.62
N GLY A 92 15.56 -3.55 -0.23
CA GLY A 92 14.63 -4.52 -0.79
C GLY A 92 13.55 -4.99 0.19
N ARG A 93 13.34 -4.32 1.32
CA ARG A 93 12.27 -4.69 2.27
C ARG A 93 10.93 -4.13 1.81
N GLN A 94 9.85 -4.87 2.09
CA GLN A 94 8.50 -4.41 1.79
C GLN A 94 8.13 -3.18 2.62
N ARG A 95 7.43 -2.23 1.98
CA ARG A 95 6.83 -1.07 2.65
C ARG A 95 5.31 -1.17 2.76
N PHE A 96 4.66 -1.88 1.83
CA PHE A 96 3.27 -2.26 1.96
C PHE A 96 3.23 -3.64 2.62
N ILE A 97 2.72 -3.72 3.85
CA ILE A 97 2.77 -4.93 4.65
C ILE A 97 1.42 -5.65 4.55
N PRO A 98 1.36 -6.89 4.03
CA PRO A 98 0.11 -7.62 3.81
C PRO A 98 -0.49 -8.20 5.11
N PHE A 99 -0.07 -7.69 6.27
CA PHE A 99 -0.46 -8.19 7.59
C PHE A 99 -0.70 -7.02 8.55
N PRO A 100 -1.41 -7.27 9.66
CA PRO A 100 -1.40 -6.40 10.82
C PRO A 100 0.02 -6.20 11.36
N PRO A 101 0.34 -5.02 11.93
CA PRO A 101 1.69 -4.73 12.42
C PRO A 101 2.14 -5.69 13.52
N GLU A 102 1.23 -6.16 14.38
CA GLU A 102 1.54 -7.09 15.46
C GLU A 102 2.17 -8.39 14.96
N HIS A 103 1.69 -8.95 13.84
CA HIS A 103 2.23 -10.19 13.29
C HIS A 103 3.63 -10.01 12.70
N PHE A 104 3.94 -8.83 12.19
CA PHE A 104 5.24 -8.57 11.58
C PHE A 104 6.29 -8.11 12.60
N LEU A 105 5.86 -7.51 13.72
CA LEU A 105 6.75 -7.00 14.77
C LEU A 105 7.26 -8.09 15.73
N THR A 106 6.48 -9.17 15.95
CA THR A 106 6.80 -10.19 16.96
C THR A 106 7.30 -11.51 16.39
N GLU A 107 7.40 -11.64 15.05
CA GLU A 107 7.54 -12.87 14.24
C GLU A 107 6.20 -13.38 13.69
N LEU A 108 6.21 -13.71 12.40
CA LEU A 108 5.09 -14.36 11.72
C LEU A 108 4.96 -15.80 12.22
N SER A 109 3.73 -16.31 12.28
CA SER A 109 3.54 -17.75 12.46
C SER A 109 4.12 -18.51 11.26
N PRO A 110 4.57 -19.78 11.42
CA PRO A 110 5.16 -20.55 10.32
C PRO A 110 4.29 -20.59 9.06
N GLU A 111 2.97 -20.77 9.23
CA GLU A 111 2.00 -20.75 8.11
C GLU A 111 1.96 -19.41 7.36
N LYS A 112 1.99 -18.28 8.09
CA LYS A 112 1.98 -16.95 7.47
C LYS A 112 3.30 -16.64 6.80
N GLU A 113 4.41 -17.07 7.40
CA GLU A 113 5.73 -16.93 6.81
C GLU A 113 5.84 -17.75 5.51
N GLU A 114 5.44 -19.02 5.54
CA GLU A 114 5.41 -19.89 4.35
C GLU A 114 4.52 -19.29 3.25
N TRP A 115 3.32 -18.83 3.60
CA TRP A 115 2.44 -18.16 2.65
C TRP A 115 3.11 -16.91 2.07
N PHE A 116 3.71 -16.06 2.91
CA PHE A 116 4.33 -14.81 2.46
C PHE A 116 5.54 -15.05 1.55
N VAL A 117 6.38 -16.03 1.89
CA VAL A 117 7.53 -16.44 1.07
C VAL A 117 7.07 -16.99 -0.28
N THR A 118 6.04 -17.84 -0.28
CA THR A 118 5.54 -18.51 -1.50
C THR A 118 4.85 -17.55 -2.46
N HIS A 119 4.12 -16.56 -1.95
CA HIS A 119 3.33 -15.66 -2.78
C HIS A 119 4.01 -14.32 -3.04
N SER A 120 5.12 -13.98 -2.38
CA SER A 120 5.83 -12.73 -2.67
C SER A 120 6.47 -12.77 -4.05
N PHE A 121 6.28 -11.71 -4.85
CA PHE A 121 6.96 -11.61 -6.14
C PHE A 121 8.49 -11.49 -5.99
N TYR A 122 8.92 -10.75 -4.98
CA TYR A 122 10.32 -10.56 -4.66
C TYR A 122 10.74 -11.55 -3.58
N GLU A 123 11.98 -12.03 -3.68
CA GLU A 123 12.55 -12.98 -2.72
C GLU A 123 12.48 -12.48 -1.27
N ILE A 124 11.97 -13.34 -0.39
CA ILE A 124 11.96 -13.14 1.06
C ILE A 124 13.11 -13.93 1.70
N ASN A 125 14.10 -13.21 2.22
CA ASN A 125 15.29 -13.77 2.87
C ASN A 125 15.54 -13.05 4.21
N ALA A 126 16.63 -13.40 4.90
CA ALA A 126 16.96 -12.84 6.22
C ALA A 126 17.04 -11.29 6.26
N THR A 127 17.24 -10.62 5.12
CA THR A 127 17.24 -9.15 5.02
C THR A 127 15.84 -8.62 4.69
N THR A 128 15.18 -9.17 3.67
CA THR A 128 13.90 -8.66 3.15
C THR A 128 12.70 -9.06 3.99
N ASN A 129 12.83 -10.08 4.86
CA ASN A 129 11.84 -10.48 5.86
C ASN A 129 11.75 -9.51 7.07
N LYS A 130 12.58 -8.45 7.11
CA LYS A 130 12.54 -7.46 8.19
C LYS A 130 11.62 -6.30 7.85
N LEU A 131 10.96 -5.75 8.88
CA LEU A 131 10.07 -4.60 8.70
C LEU A 131 10.89 -3.39 8.22
N SER A 132 10.43 -2.76 7.13
CA SER A 132 11.06 -1.53 6.69
C SER A 132 10.83 -0.41 7.73
N PRO A 133 11.87 0.35 8.11
CA PRO A 133 11.68 1.59 8.89
C PRO A 133 10.92 2.66 8.09
N GLU A 134 10.74 2.45 6.77
CA GLU A 134 9.95 3.28 5.88
C GLU A 134 8.61 2.63 5.53
N ALA A 135 8.08 1.73 6.38
CA ALA A 135 6.78 1.11 6.16
C ALA A 135 5.69 2.15 5.85
N ILE A 136 4.90 1.86 4.82
CA ILE A 136 3.85 2.73 4.26
C ILE A 136 2.49 2.30 4.77
N SER A 137 2.20 1.00 4.78
CA SER A 137 0.87 0.51 5.15
C SER A 137 0.90 -0.84 5.81
N PHE A 138 -0.15 -1.10 6.59
CA PHE A 138 -0.45 -2.39 7.21
C PHE A 138 -1.90 -2.76 6.89
N SER A 139 -2.13 -4.00 6.47
CA SER A 139 -3.47 -4.55 6.22
C SER A 139 -4.12 -5.12 7.48
N ASP A 140 -5.44 -5.31 7.44
CA ASP A 140 -6.24 -5.94 8.51
C ASP A 140 -6.10 -5.33 9.90
N VAL A 141 -5.76 -4.04 9.95
CA VAL A 141 -5.60 -3.28 11.20
C VAL A 141 -6.97 -2.97 11.80
N SER A 142 -7.20 -3.40 13.04
CA SER A 142 -8.43 -3.07 13.79
C SER A 142 -8.55 -1.58 14.10
N PRO A 143 -9.76 -1.03 14.31
CA PRO A 143 -9.93 0.38 14.70
C PRO A 143 -9.13 0.77 15.96
N ALA A 144 -9.08 -0.10 16.97
CA ALA A 144 -8.30 0.13 18.19
C ALA A 144 -6.79 0.20 17.90
N THR A 145 -6.29 -0.70 17.04
CA THR A 145 -4.90 -0.70 16.59
C THR A 145 -4.59 0.55 15.77
N MET A 146 -5.50 1.01 14.90
CA MET A 146 -5.32 2.25 14.12
C MET A 146 -5.14 3.47 15.03
N VAL A 147 -6.01 3.64 16.03
CA VAL A 147 -5.93 4.73 17.02
C VAL A 147 -4.61 4.66 17.80
N THR A 148 -4.21 3.45 18.19
CA THR A 148 -2.96 3.19 18.93
C THR A 148 -1.73 3.56 18.10
N LEU A 149 -1.66 3.11 16.84
CA LEU A 149 -0.58 3.48 15.92
C LEU A 149 -0.54 4.99 15.69
N HIS A 150 -1.69 5.63 15.48
CA HIS A 150 -1.76 7.08 15.27
C HIS A 150 -1.25 7.84 16.50
N TYR A 151 -1.61 7.40 17.70
CA TYR A 151 -1.11 7.98 18.94
C TYR A 151 0.43 7.85 19.01
N TYR A 152 0.99 6.66 18.83
CA TYR A 152 2.43 6.45 18.96
C TYR A 152 3.27 7.12 17.87
N ILE A 153 2.77 7.20 16.64
CA ILE A 153 3.51 7.78 15.51
C ILE A 153 3.42 9.32 15.55
N TYR A 154 2.23 9.88 15.79
CA TYR A 154 1.97 11.30 15.57
C TYR A 154 1.73 12.13 16.84
N LYS A 155 1.25 11.52 17.92
CA LYS A 155 0.83 12.26 19.14
C LYS A 155 1.81 12.12 20.30
N LEU A 156 2.37 10.93 20.53
CA LEU A 156 3.27 10.68 21.64
C LEU A 156 4.52 11.55 21.52
N ARG A 157 4.80 12.29 22.60
CA ARG A 157 6.01 13.10 22.75
C ARG A 157 6.82 12.52 23.89
N ILE A 158 8.00 12.01 23.58
CA ILE A 158 8.98 11.58 24.58
C ILE A 158 9.96 12.72 24.85
N PHE A 159 10.40 12.84 26.10
CA PHE A 159 11.39 13.83 26.48
C PHE A 159 12.65 13.72 25.61
N GLY A 160 13.17 14.86 25.13
CA GLY A 160 14.41 14.94 24.35
C GLY A 160 14.30 14.61 22.85
N ARG A 161 13.17 14.10 22.34
CA ARG A 161 13.00 13.84 20.90
C ARG A 161 12.52 15.10 20.17
N LYS A 162 13.37 15.66 19.31
CA LYS A 162 13.00 16.75 18.40
C LYS A 162 12.04 16.22 17.33
N VAL A 163 10.84 16.77 17.27
CA VAL A 163 9.87 16.50 16.22
C VAL A 163 10.03 17.60 15.18
N LEU A 164 10.26 17.23 13.92
CA LEU A 164 10.26 18.22 12.84
C LEU A 164 8.85 18.83 12.73
N PRO A 165 8.73 20.16 12.55
CA PRO A 165 7.42 20.78 12.35
C PRO A 165 6.71 20.08 11.19
N GLN A 166 5.57 19.46 11.46
CA GLN A 166 4.65 19.10 10.39
C GLN A 166 4.10 20.43 9.87
N ASN A 167 4.66 20.94 8.76
CA ASN A 167 4.02 22.02 8.01
C ASN A 167 2.74 21.44 7.39
N VAL A 168 1.71 21.31 8.21
CA VAL A 168 0.34 21.13 7.74
C VAL A 168 -0.02 22.45 7.08
N THR A 169 0.18 22.56 5.77
CA THR A 169 -0.54 23.57 5.00
C THR A 169 -2.03 23.26 5.20
N ASN A 170 -2.68 24.05 6.06
CA ASN A 170 -4.12 24.03 6.26
C ASN A 170 -4.80 24.38 4.93
N HIS A 171 -5.06 23.39 4.08
CA HIS A 171 -5.89 23.53 2.88
C HIS A 171 -7.39 23.33 3.18
N LEU A 172 -7.78 23.29 4.45
CA LEU A 172 -9.18 23.17 4.90
C LEU A 172 -9.61 24.36 5.77
N GLY A 173 -9.16 25.56 5.43
CA GLY A 173 -9.60 26.80 6.06
C GLY A 173 -10.12 27.77 5.01
N ASN A 174 -11.36 27.56 4.54
CA ASN A 174 -12.30 28.58 4.09
C ASN A 174 -13.52 27.89 3.45
N ASN A 175 -14.52 27.56 4.28
CA ASN A 175 -15.94 27.67 3.93
C ASN A 175 -16.79 27.32 5.16
N THR A 176 -16.75 28.22 6.14
CA THR A 176 -17.82 28.42 7.11
C THR A 176 -17.98 29.92 7.29
N GLN A 177 -18.77 30.54 6.41
CA GLN A 177 -19.54 31.71 6.80
C GLN A 177 -20.99 31.30 6.92
N LEU A 178 -21.49 31.45 8.14
CA LEU A 178 -22.91 31.46 8.44
C LEU A 178 -23.57 32.64 7.73
N SER A 179 -24.68 32.36 7.07
CA SER A 179 -25.89 33.18 7.05
C SER A 179 -27.08 32.25 6.97
#